data_AF-V5GVC3-F1
#
_entry.id   AF-V5GVC3-F1
#
_cell.length_a   1.000
_cell.length_b   1.000
_cell.length_c   1.000
_cell.angle_alpha   90.00
_cell.angle_beta   90.00
_cell.angle_gamma   90.00
#
_symmetry.space_group_name_H-M   'P 1'
#
loop_
_entity.id
_entity.type
_entity.pdbx_description
1 polymer ?
#
loop_
_entity_poly.entity_id
_entity_poly.type
_entity_poly.pdbx_seq_one_letter_code
_entity_poly.pdbx_strand_id
1 'polypeptide(L)'
;MDIDNIPVAKEAFVLLLSSIKENWKLPVGYFLVDGITANQRASFILQCLEEAHDSNVDIVSLTFDGCPANIAMLKILGCSLNIKDFKTSFKHPITKKMFLAYGKHLGIPRCLP
;
A
#
# COMPACT_ATOMS: atom_id res chain seq x y z
N MET A 1 23.18 20.81 12.12
CA MET A 1 22.16 19.77 12.35
C MET A 1 22.94 18.51 12.60
N ASP A 2 23.01 18.07 13.85
CA ASP A 2 23.80 16.91 14.25
C ASP A 2 23.14 15.63 13.74
N ILE A 3 23.77 15.04 12.72
CA ILE A 3 23.36 13.80 12.05
C ILE A 3 23.59 12.55 12.93
N ASP A 4 24.27 12.70 14.05
CA ASP A 4 24.75 11.59 14.89
C ASP A 4 23.65 10.93 15.74
N ASN A 5 22.40 11.42 15.67
CA ASN A 5 21.29 10.91 16.49
C ASN A 5 20.10 10.39 15.66
N ILE A 6 20.26 10.21 14.35
CA ILE A 6 19.25 9.56 13.51
C ILE A 6 19.43 8.04 13.65
N PRO A 7 18.40 7.28 14.05
CA PRO A 7 18.51 5.84 14.16
C PRO A 7 18.84 5.23 12.80
N VAL A 8 19.74 4.24 12.79
CA VAL A 8 20.09 3.48 11.60
C VAL A 8 18.85 2.78 11.06
N ALA A 9 18.53 2.99 9.78
CA ALA A 9 17.38 2.36 9.15
C ALA A 9 17.49 0.83 9.19
N LYS A 10 16.40 0.17 9.60
CA LYS A 10 16.29 -1.30 9.65
C LYS A 10 15.40 -1.86 8.55
N GLU A 11 14.57 -1.01 7.94
CA GLU A 11 13.66 -1.39 6.86
C GLU A 11 13.51 -0.27 5.82
N ALA A 12 13.09 -0.68 4.62
CA ALA A 12 12.70 0.21 3.55
C ALA A 12 11.22 0.00 3.24
N PHE A 13 10.39 1.03 3.43
CA PHE A 13 8.99 1.02 3.03
C PHE A 13 8.86 1.67 1.64
N VAL A 14 8.31 0.92 0.68
CA VAL A 14 8.21 1.35 -0.72
C VAL A 14 6.77 1.25 -1.20
N LEU A 15 6.25 2.33 -1.77
CA LEU A 15 5.00 2.36 -2.52
C LEU A 15 5.28 2.35 -4.01
N LEU A 16 4.69 1.40 -4.72
CA LEU A 16 4.95 1.16 -6.14
C LEU A 16 3.63 1.21 -6.91
N LEU A 17 3.50 2.19 -7.81
CA LEU A 17 2.43 2.17 -8.81
C LEU A 17 2.82 1.19 -9.91
N SER A 18 1.91 0.29 -10.24
CA SER A 18 2.06 -0.65 -11.35
C SER A 18 0.90 -0.47 -12.29
N SER A 19 1.18 -0.35 -13.59
CA SER A 19 0.11 -0.40 -14.57
C SER A 19 -0.46 -1.81 -14.65
N ILE A 20 -1.77 -1.88 -14.89
CA ILE A 20 -2.49 -3.13 -15.16
C ILE A 20 -2.42 -3.48 -16.64
N LYS A 21 -2.43 -2.46 -17.51
CA LYS A 21 -2.45 -2.63 -18.96
C LYS A 21 -1.05 -2.71 -19.54
N GLU A 22 -0.13 -1.92 -18.97
CA GLU A 22 1.22 -1.76 -19.48
C GLU A 22 2.23 -2.41 -18.54
N ASN A 23 3.41 -2.76 -19.06
CA ASN A 23 4.47 -3.37 -18.27
C ASN A 23 5.42 -2.32 -17.65
N TRP A 24 4.87 -1.38 -16.88
CA TRP A 24 5.68 -0.41 -16.14
C TRP A 24 5.33 -0.36 -14.66
N LYS A 25 6.34 0.03 -13.87
CA LYS A 25 6.28 0.22 -12.43
C LYS A 25 7.00 1.52 -12.07
N LEU A 26 6.39 2.33 -11.22
CA LEU A 26 6.93 3.62 -10.76
C LEU A 26 6.92 3.68 -9.24
N PRO A 27 8.09 3.76 -8.58
CA PRO A 27 8.14 4.03 -7.14
C PRO A 27 7.62 5.44 -6.88
N VAL A 28 6.60 5.56 -6.04
CA VAL A 28 5.97 6.85 -5.67
C VAL A 28 6.16 7.21 -4.20
N GLY A 29 6.66 6.27 -3.39
CA GLY A 29 7.08 6.50 -2.02
C GLY A 29 8.25 5.60 -1.67
N TYR A 30 9.27 6.16 -1.02
CA TYR A 30 10.47 5.43 -0.62
C TYR A 30 10.98 5.99 0.71
N PHE A 31 10.93 5.18 1.77
CA PHE A 31 11.24 5.60 3.12
C PHE A 31 12.20 4.62 3.79
N LEU A 32 13.39 5.10 4.17
CA LEU A 32 14.36 4.35 4.98
C LEU A 32 14.13 4.71 6.45
N VAL A 33 13.68 3.73 7.24
CA VAL A 33 13.19 3.97 8.60
C VAL A 33 13.61 2.86 9.56
N ASP A 34 13.72 3.19 10.85
CA ASP A 34 13.81 2.22 11.94
C ASP A 34 12.42 1.93 12.49
N GLY A 35 11.57 1.33 11.64
CA GLY A 35 10.18 1.02 11.98
C GLY A 35 9.17 2.02 11.42
N ILE A 36 8.05 1.48 10.92
CA ILE A 36 6.86 2.26 10.55
C ILE A 36 5.59 1.59 11.08
N THR A 37 4.79 2.38 11.78
CA THR A 37 3.53 1.90 12.38
C THR A 37 2.46 1.63 11.32
N ALA A 38 1.48 0.79 11.67
CA ALA A 38 0.33 0.51 10.78
C ALA A 38 -0.45 1.78 10.41
N ASN A 39 -0.59 2.73 11.33
CA ASN A 39 -1.25 4.02 11.09
C ASN A 39 -0.48 4.88 10.08
N GLN A 40 0.84 4.96 10.22
CA GLN A 40 1.69 5.70 9.26
C GLN A 40 1.61 5.08 7.86
N ARG A 41 1.70 3.74 7.76
CA ARG A 41 1.52 3.02 6.48
C ARG A 41 0.17 3.36 5.85
N ALA A 42 -0.92 3.30 6.63
CA ALA A 42 -2.26 3.62 6.14
C ALA A 42 -2.37 5.08 5.67
N SER A 43 -1.76 6.01 6.41
CA SER A 43 -1.71 7.44 6.04
C SER A 43 -0.99 7.64 4.70
N PHE A 44 0.16 6.98 4.50
CA PHE A 44 0.88 7.07 3.22
C PHE A 44 0.09 6.48 2.05
N ILE A 45 -0.67 5.40 2.27
CA ILE A 45 -1.57 4.85 1.26
C ILE A 45 -2.66 5.84 0.90
N LEU A 46 -3.34 6.42 1.88
CA LEU A 46 -4.41 7.40 1.64
C LEU A 46 -3.88 8.62 0.90
N GLN A 47 -2.75 9.17 1.33
CA GLN A 47 -2.09 10.28 0.64
C GLN A 47 -1.72 9.92 -0.80
N CYS A 48 -1.15 8.73 -1.04
CA CYS A 48 -0.87 8.27 -2.41
C CYS A 48 -2.12 8.21 -3.29
N LEU A 49 -3.29 7.85 -2.74
CA LEU A 49 -4.55 7.85 -3.48
C LEU A 49 -5.05 9.26 -3.78
N GLU A 50 -4.87 10.20 -2.85
CA GLU A 50 -5.21 11.61 -3.03
C GLU A 50 -4.34 12.25 -4.13
N GLU A 51 -3.01 12.11 -4.04
CA GLU A 51 -2.06 12.64 -5.02
C GLU A 51 -2.25 12.05 -6.43
N ALA A 52 -2.54 10.74 -6.50
CA ALA A 52 -2.84 10.09 -7.77
C ALA A 52 -4.14 10.61 -8.38
N HIS A 53 -5.17 10.82 -7.57
CA HIS A 53 -6.43 11.40 -8.02
C HIS A 53 -6.23 12.80 -8.60
N ASP A 54 -5.49 13.66 -7.91
CA ASP A 54 -5.18 15.02 -8.36
C ASP A 54 -4.35 15.02 -9.66
N SER A 55 -3.54 13.98 -9.86
CA SER A 55 -2.77 13.74 -11.09
C SER A 55 -3.58 13.07 -12.22
N ASN A 56 -4.90 12.87 -12.05
CA ASN A 56 -5.77 12.13 -12.98
C ASN A 56 -5.34 10.67 -13.22
N VAL A 57 -4.68 10.05 -12.25
CA VAL A 57 -4.31 8.64 -12.26
C VAL A 57 -5.36 7.84 -11.49
N ASP A 58 -6.06 6.93 -12.16
CA ASP A 58 -7.03 6.05 -11.52
C ASP A 58 -6.33 4.80 -10.94
N ILE A 59 -6.16 4.78 -9.62
CA ILE A 59 -5.71 3.60 -8.90
C ILE A 59 -6.94 2.75 -8.57
N VAL A 60 -6.94 1.51 -9.03
CA VAL A 60 -8.09 0.60 -8.85
C VAL A 60 -7.92 -0.40 -7.72
N SER A 61 -6.68 -0.66 -7.28
CA SER A 61 -6.41 -1.62 -6.20
C SER A 61 -5.10 -1.39 -5.48
N LEU A 62 -5.02 -1.92 -4.25
CA LEU A 62 -3.81 -2.07 -3.45
C LEU A 62 -3.41 -3.54 -3.37
N THR A 63 -2.14 -3.81 -3.65
CA THR A 63 -1.54 -5.14 -3.47
C THR A 63 -0.49 -5.10 -2.38
N PHE A 64 -0.44 -6.16 -1.58
CA PHE A 64 0.48 -6.30 -0.45
C PHE A 64 0.80 -7.79 -0.23
N ASP A 65 1.85 -8.08 0.54
CA ASP A 65 2.19 -9.45 0.94
C ASP A 65 1.46 -9.87 2.24
N GLY A 66 1.61 -11.13 2.66
CA GLY A 66 1.00 -11.62 3.89
C GLY A 66 1.69 -11.16 5.19
N CYS A 67 2.58 -10.16 5.16
CA CYS A 67 3.35 -9.75 6.34
C CYS A 67 2.41 -9.14 7.42
N PRO A 68 2.61 -9.46 8.72
CA PRO A 68 1.78 -8.91 9.80
C PRO A 68 1.66 -7.38 9.79
N ALA A 69 2.71 -6.67 9.40
CA ALA A 69 2.69 -5.20 9.32
C ALA A 69 1.68 -4.68 8.28
N ASN A 70 1.59 -5.35 7.12
CA ASN A 70 0.66 -4.97 6.06
C ASN A 70 -0.78 -5.38 6.41
N ILE A 71 -0.95 -6.53 7.08
CA ILE A 71 -2.26 -6.94 7.61
C ILE A 71 -2.75 -5.95 8.68
N ALA A 72 -1.87 -5.47 9.55
CA ALA A 72 -2.22 -4.46 10.55
C ALA A 72 -2.65 -3.13 9.88
N MET A 73 -1.93 -2.68 8.84
CA MET A 73 -2.32 -1.51 8.04
C MET A 73 -3.71 -1.68 7.41
N LEU A 74 -4.03 -2.86 6.85
CA LEU A 74 -5.36 -3.10 6.29
C LEU A 74 -6.49 -2.95 7.31
N LYS A 75 -6.27 -3.38 8.56
CA LYS A 75 -7.25 -3.19 9.64
C LYS A 75 -7.50 -1.71 9.89
N ILE A 76 -6.46 -0.88 9.87
CA ILE A 76 -6.59 0.59 9.99
C ILE A 76 -7.42 1.17 8.84
N LEU A 77 -7.23 0.66 7.61
CA LEU A 77 -8.02 1.07 6.45
C LEU A 77 -9.48 0.56 6.48
N GLY A 78 -9.87 -0.21 7.50
CA GLY A 78 -11.22 -0.74 7.67
C GLY A 78 -11.50 -2.02 6.89
N CYS A 79 -10.45 -2.73 6.48
CA CYS A 79 -10.52 -4.08 5.94
C CYS A 79 -10.39 -5.13 7.06
N SER A 80 -10.94 -6.32 6.82
CA SER A 80 -10.84 -7.46 7.72
C SER A 80 -10.59 -8.73 6.92
N LEU A 81 -9.55 -9.48 7.30
CA LEU A 81 -9.24 -10.79 6.72
C LEU A 81 -9.77 -11.94 7.61
N ASN A 82 -10.67 -11.64 8.56
CA ASN A 82 -11.33 -12.66 9.37
C ASN A 82 -12.37 -13.38 8.51
N ILE A 83 -12.39 -14.72 8.56
CA ILE A 83 -13.34 -15.55 7.81
C ILE A 83 -14.81 -15.18 8.11
N LYS A 84 -15.11 -14.77 9.35
CA LYS A 84 -16.47 -14.41 9.77
C LYS A 84 -16.92 -13.01 9.33
N ASP A 85 -15.96 -12.14 9.01
CA ASP A 85 -16.19 -10.75 8.63
C ASP A 85 -15.16 -10.36 7.56
N PHE A 86 -15.22 -11.06 6.43
CA PHE A 86 -14.24 -10.91 5.37
C PHE A 86 -14.56 -9.67 4.53
N LYS A 87 -13.71 -8.65 4.65
CA LYS A 87 -13.86 -7.36 3.99
C LYS A 87 -12.53 -6.90 3.40
N THR A 88 -12.44 -6.94 2.08
CA THR A 88 -11.21 -6.63 1.32
C THR A 88 -11.25 -5.27 0.64
N SER A 89 -12.12 -4.37 1.09
CA SER A 89 -12.26 -3.06 0.45
C SER A 89 -12.52 -1.95 1.45
N PHE A 90 -12.11 -0.75 1.06
CA PHE A 90 -12.31 0.50 1.79
C PHE A 90 -12.69 1.62 0.82
N LYS A 91 -13.16 2.76 1.33
CA LYS A 91 -13.56 3.88 0.46
C LYS A 91 -12.34 4.70 0.06
N HIS A 92 -12.22 5.02 -1.23
CA HIS A 92 -11.23 5.97 -1.72
C HIS A 92 -11.38 7.32 -1.01
N PRO A 93 -10.29 7.97 -0.55
CA PRO A 93 -10.36 9.17 0.28
C PRO A 93 -11.09 10.34 -0.40
N ILE A 94 -10.88 10.54 -1.71
CA ILE A 94 -11.59 11.58 -2.48
C ILE A 94 -12.91 11.08 -3.09
N THR A 95 -12.85 10.16 -4.06
CA THR A 95 -14.03 9.75 -4.86
C THR A 95 -15.10 8.97 -4.09
N LYS A 96 -14.78 8.48 -2.89
CA LYS A 96 -15.61 7.61 -2.04
C LYS A 96 -16.02 6.28 -2.69
N LYS A 97 -15.51 5.96 -3.88
CA LYS A 97 -15.70 4.66 -4.53
C LYS A 97 -15.02 3.55 -3.72
N MET A 98 -15.56 2.34 -3.82
CA MET A 98 -14.93 1.17 -3.18
C MET A 98 -13.60 0.87 -3.88
N PHE A 99 -12.55 0.74 -3.08
CA PHE A 99 -11.19 0.48 -3.50
C PHE A 99 -10.76 -0.87 -2.96
N LEU A 100 -10.27 -1.74 -3.84
CA LEU A 100 -9.99 -3.14 -3.53
C LEU A 100 -8.57 -3.32 -2.97
N ALA A 101 -8.43 -4.04 -1.87
CA ALA A 101 -7.16 -4.46 -1.31
C ALA A 101 -7.07 -5.99 -1.32
N TYR A 102 -6.10 -6.55 -2.05
CA TYR A 102 -5.90 -8.00 -2.10
C TYR A 102 -4.43 -8.39 -1.94
N GLY A 103 -4.22 -9.50 -1.23
CA GLY A 103 -2.91 -10.07 -1.02
C GLY A 103 -2.41 -10.73 -2.31
N LYS A 104 -1.14 -10.52 -2.65
CA LYS A 104 -0.50 -11.29 -3.73
C LYS A 104 -0.22 -12.70 -3.22
N HIS A 105 -0.76 -13.72 -3.89
CA HIS A 105 -0.32 -15.11 -3.64
C HIS A 105 1.13 -15.24 -4.11
N LEU A 106 2.03 -15.61 -3.19
CA LEU A 106 3.42 -15.91 -3.49
C LEU A 106 3.44 -17.19 -4.35
N GLY A 107 3.57 -17.06 -5.67
CA GLY A 107 3.78 -18.22 -6.54
C GLY A 107 3.02 -18.28 -7.86
N ILE A 108 2.31 -17.24 -8.30
CA ILE A 108 1.77 -17.24 -9.68
C ILE A 108 2.91 -16.89 -10.64
N PRO A 109 3.42 -17.83 -11.47
CA PRO A 109 4.29 -17.47 -12.56
C PRO A 109 3.50 -16.53 -13.46
N ARG A 110 4.13 -15.42 -13.84
CA ARG A 110 3.55 -14.44 -14.74
C ARG A 110 3.34 -15.16 -16.08
N CYS A 111 2.17 -15.75 -16.31
CA CYS A 111 1.72 -16.09 -17.66
C CYS A 111 1.38 -14.75 -18.31
N LEU A 112 2.42 -14.10 -18.86
CA LEU A 112 2.22 -13.16 -19.95
C LEU A 112 2.07 -13.98 -21.25
N PRO A 113 1.22 -13.54 -22.18
CA PRO A 113 1.12 -14.14 -23.51
C PRO A 113 2.44 -14.06 -24.28
#